data_AF-A0A222FC90-F1
#
_entry.id   AF-A0A222FC90-F1
#
_cell.length_a   1.000
_cell.length_b   1.000
_cell.length_c   1.000
_cell.angle_alpha   90.00
_cell.angle_beta   90.00
_cell.angle_gamma   90.00
#
_symmetry.space_group_name_H-M   'P 1'
#
loop_
_entity.id
_entity.type
_entity.pdbx_description
1 polymer ?
#
loop_
_entity_poly.entity_id
_entity_poly.type
_entity_poly.pdbx_seq_one_letter_code
_entity_poly.pdbx_strand_id
1 'polypeptide(L)'
;MPNPGGRWSEGQSAGPTAPPGQAPPHPPQPPPAQPPQAAPQPPQQPPPQGGAPDPWQRSGGKGDPYAPTPAGYEYGQQAAPDLRTPPQAPGAPPPPPQGAAPASGAGQLAHTPDINQIRVANRNPISRAAAPLLLLLGRLHLTMTDAQFDQLMRDVYNAIKTFEKELRNAGITDDQIRSAAYALCATSDDIVQNLPSAGRHQWTQYSMLTQFFGQATGGVEFFQLLEKAKQDPGLNYGVLEVMHACLSLGFYGKYRAIQGGQQGLERERRDLHEILRRVRPRPGDDLSPHWRGLELLQKRTGFSVPIWSIAAIAAALLLGGYVTLMLLLASGSEVVAGREVALYPTGPIELAREGYQPKPPPAPPPPEDAPIDTVSDQLAGLEGVEISQAGPAILLRMRAQFDVAAATLRPEFQLLVEQVSRTLDKVDGDILIVGHTDSDPIRNNPRFPTNWHLSVERASSVAEVMKSILQTPDRVEVEGRGADEPIAPNTSREGKALNRRVEVFLKPPQGGLVINN
;
A
#
# COMPACT_ATOMS: atom_id res chain seq x y z
N MET A 1 -2.43 -60.07 -8.09
CA MET A 1 -3.71 -60.79 -7.93
C MET A 1 -4.82 -59.92 -8.51
N PRO A 2 -5.30 -60.22 -9.73
CA PRO A 2 -6.56 -59.71 -10.25
C PRO A 2 -7.68 -60.70 -9.90
N ASN A 3 -8.91 -60.23 -9.70
CA ASN A 3 -10.08 -61.12 -9.78
C ASN A 3 -11.13 -60.54 -10.75
N PRO A 4 -11.42 -61.25 -11.85
CA PRO A 4 -12.50 -60.97 -12.79
C PRO A 4 -13.74 -61.84 -12.50
N GLY A 5 -14.84 -61.55 -13.18
CA GLY A 5 -16.02 -62.42 -13.27
C GLY A 5 -17.26 -61.60 -13.61
N GLY A 6 -17.98 -61.78 -14.72
CA GLY A 6 -18.09 -62.92 -15.63
C GLY A 6 -19.45 -63.59 -15.44
N ARG A 7 -20.27 -63.62 -16.51
CA ARG A 7 -21.13 -64.75 -16.99
C ARG A 7 -22.18 -64.24 -17.99
N TRP A 8 -22.08 -64.65 -19.27
CA TRP A 8 -22.42 -65.96 -19.92
C TRP A 8 -23.95 -66.09 -20.07
N SER A 9 -24.48 -65.95 -21.30
CA SER A 9 -24.84 -67.01 -22.28
C SER A 9 -26.33 -67.34 -22.16
N GLU A 10 -27.14 -67.81 -23.10
CA GLU A 10 -27.12 -68.46 -24.42
C GLU A 10 -28.54 -68.11 -25.03
N GLY A 11 -28.90 -68.28 -26.29
CA GLY A 11 -28.52 -69.31 -27.25
C GLY A 11 -29.41 -69.30 -28.52
N GLN A 12 -28.93 -70.10 -29.49
CA GLN A 12 -29.67 -70.87 -30.52
C GLN A 12 -30.44 -70.06 -31.58
N SER A 13 -29.99 -69.97 -32.85
CA SER A 13 -29.77 -70.98 -33.91
C SER A 13 -31.04 -71.56 -34.56
N ALA A 14 -31.36 -71.11 -35.78
CA ALA A 14 -31.75 -71.94 -36.94
C ALA A 14 -32.19 -71.04 -38.13
N GLY A 15 -31.61 -71.24 -39.32
CA GLY A 15 -32.12 -70.72 -40.61
C GLY A 15 -33.28 -71.57 -41.15
N PRO A 16 -33.67 -71.54 -42.46
CA PRO A 16 -33.02 -70.92 -43.63
C PRO A 16 -33.98 -70.19 -44.64
N THR A 17 -33.41 -69.51 -45.66
CA THR A 17 -33.85 -69.32 -47.09
C THR A 17 -35.35 -69.22 -47.47
N ALA A 18 -35.91 -68.37 -48.36
CA ALA A 18 -35.47 -67.35 -49.34
C ALA A 18 -36.75 -66.56 -49.86
N PRO A 19 -36.77 -65.78 -51.00
CA PRO A 19 -37.44 -64.46 -51.18
C PRO A 19 -38.75 -64.56 -52.04
N PRO A 20 -39.25 -63.57 -52.83
CA PRO A 20 -39.12 -62.10 -52.93
C PRO A 20 -40.49 -61.36 -52.94
N GLY A 21 -40.54 -60.02 -53.03
CA GLY A 21 -41.77 -59.32 -53.47
C GLY A 21 -41.89 -57.85 -53.06
N GLN A 22 -41.85 -56.96 -54.05
CA GLN A 22 -41.96 -55.50 -53.94
C GLN A 22 -43.42 -55.01 -53.80
N ALA A 23 -43.59 -53.84 -53.15
CA ALA A 23 -44.44 -52.67 -53.51
C ALA A 23 -45.11 -52.04 -52.25
N PRO A 24 -45.63 -50.80 -52.31
CA PRO A 24 -44.97 -49.48 -52.40
C PRO A 24 -45.31 -48.58 -51.16
N PRO A 25 -44.81 -47.33 -51.04
CA PRO A 25 -44.81 -46.60 -49.77
C PRO A 25 -46.13 -45.88 -49.45
N HIS A 26 -46.46 -45.82 -48.15
CA HIS A 26 -47.56 -45.06 -47.58
C HIS A 26 -47.31 -43.53 -47.62
N PRO A 27 -48.34 -42.69 -47.83
CA PRO A 27 -48.22 -41.24 -47.83
C PRO A 27 -48.03 -40.65 -46.40
N PRO A 28 -47.43 -39.45 -46.30
CA PRO A 28 -46.91 -38.89 -45.04
C PRO A 28 -48.02 -38.35 -44.11
N GLN A 29 -47.85 -38.60 -42.81
CA GLN A 29 -48.65 -38.00 -41.74
C GLN A 29 -48.33 -36.50 -41.54
N PRO A 30 -49.32 -35.67 -41.16
CA PRO A 30 -49.11 -34.25 -40.89
C PRO A 30 -48.36 -34.01 -39.56
N PRO A 31 -47.59 -32.92 -39.44
CA PRO A 31 -46.80 -32.61 -38.24
C PRO A 31 -47.67 -32.13 -37.06
N PRO A 32 -47.24 -32.36 -35.81
CA PRO A 32 -47.98 -31.96 -34.62
C PRO A 32 -47.95 -30.43 -34.38
N ALA A 33 -49.04 -29.93 -33.78
CA ALA A 33 -49.32 -28.53 -33.50
C ALA A 33 -48.32 -27.87 -32.52
N GLN A 34 -47.95 -26.62 -32.82
CA GLN A 34 -47.11 -25.76 -31.97
C GLN A 34 -47.87 -25.23 -30.75
N PRO A 35 -47.21 -25.08 -29.58
CA PRO A 35 -47.78 -24.38 -28.42
C PRO A 35 -47.81 -22.85 -28.64
N PRO A 36 -48.70 -22.12 -27.92
CA PRO A 36 -48.98 -20.71 -28.20
C PRO A 36 -47.82 -19.76 -27.88
N GLN A 37 -47.66 -18.76 -28.75
CA GLN A 37 -46.67 -17.68 -28.67
C GLN A 37 -46.92 -16.76 -27.47
N ALA A 38 -45.87 -16.50 -26.67
CA ALA A 38 -45.88 -15.45 -25.66
C ALA A 38 -45.75 -14.07 -26.31
N ALA A 39 -46.50 -13.09 -25.78
CA ALA A 39 -46.52 -11.70 -26.24
C ALA A 39 -45.13 -11.00 -26.16
N PRO A 40 -44.85 -10.00 -27.02
CA PRO A 40 -43.56 -9.30 -27.04
C PRO A 40 -43.36 -8.44 -25.78
N GLN A 41 -42.23 -8.62 -25.11
CA GLN A 41 -41.80 -7.78 -23.99
C GLN A 41 -41.38 -6.39 -24.48
N PRO A 42 -41.70 -5.30 -23.74
CA PRO A 42 -41.19 -3.98 -24.04
C PRO A 42 -39.65 -3.90 -23.82
N PRO A 43 -38.95 -2.99 -24.53
CA PRO A 43 -37.48 -2.93 -24.50
C PRO A 43 -36.97 -2.63 -23.08
N GLN A 44 -36.13 -3.53 -22.56
CA GLN A 44 -35.45 -3.37 -21.28
C GLN A 44 -34.42 -2.24 -21.38
N GLN A 45 -34.50 -1.28 -20.45
CA GLN A 45 -33.47 -0.26 -20.25
C GLN A 45 -32.15 -0.91 -19.82
N PRO A 46 -30.98 -0.43 -20.28
CA PRO A 46 -29.70 -0.91 -19.78
C PRO A 46 -29.52 -0.54 -18.30
N PRO A 47 -28.86 -1.39 -17.50
CA PRO A 47 -28.61 -1.10 -16.08
C PRO A 47 -27.70 0.13 -15.93
N PRO A 48 -27.84 0.93 -14.86
CA PRO A 48 -26.98 2.09 -14.64
C PRO A 48 -25.54 1.64 -14.44
N GLN A 49 -24.63 2.26 -15.20
CA GLN A 49 -23.18 2.08 -15.06
C GLN A 49 -22.76 2.55 -13.66
N GLY A 50 -22.47 1.60 -12.78
CA GLY A 50 -21.68 1.85 -11.58
C GLY A 50 -20.27 2.23 -12.00
N GLY A 51 -19.90 3.49 -11.76
CA GLY A 51 -18.57 4.02 -12.06
C GLY A 51 -17.48 3.22 -11.35
N ALA A 52 -16.48 2.81 -12.12
CA ALA A 52 -15.21 2.36 -11.56
C ALA A 52 -14.55 3.53 -10.83
N PRO A 53 -13.91 3.32 -9.67
CA PRO A 53 -13.25 4.39 -8.94
C PRO A 53 -12.06 4.92 -9.73
N ASP A 54 -12.08 6.23 -9.94
CA ASP A 54 -11.03 7.03 -10.59
C ASP A 54 -9.74 6.93 -9.75
N PRO A 55 -8.61 6.41 -10.27
CA PRO A 55 -7.40 6.16 -9.48
C PRO A 55 -6.70 7.45 -9.01
N TRP A 56 -7.23 8.62 -9.35
CA TRP A 56 -6.68 9.93 -9.00
C TRP A 56 -7.53 10.72 -7.99
N GLN A 57 -8.59 10.13 -7.43
CA GLN A 57 -9.37 10.79 -6.38
C GLN A 57 -9.16 10.15 -5.01
N ARG A 58 -8.12 10.62 -4.31
CA ARG A 58 -8.11 10.58 -2.84
C ARG A 58 -8.02 11.99 -2.27
N SER A 59 -9.08 12.30 -1.54
CA SER A 59 -9.30 13.42 -0.64
C SER A 59 -8.09 13.78 0.22
N GLY A 60 -7.68 15.05 0.14
CA GLY A 60 -7.67 15.96 1.28
C GLY A 60 -6.82 15.56 2.49
N GLY A 61 -5.50 15.76 2.40
CA GLY A 61 -4.60 15.83 3.54
C GLY A 61 -3.54 16.91 3.30
N LYS A 62 -3.57 17.96 4.11
CA LYS A 62 -2.68 19.13 4.07
C LYS A 62 -1.20 18.76 3.95
N GLY A 63 -0.52 19.32 2.97
CA GLY A 63 0.94 19.34 2.86
C GLY A 63 1.36 20.15 1.63
N ASP A 64 2.00 21.30 1.85
CA ASP A 64 2.48 22.21 0.81
C ASP A 64 3.34 21.50 -0.25
N PRO A 65 3.14 21.75 -1.56
CA PRO A 65 4.00 21.18 -2.62
C PRO A 65 5.39 21.85 -2.71
N TYR A 66 5.72 22.79 -1.82
CA TYR A 66 6.97 23.55 -1.84
C TYR A 66 7.72 23.44 -0.50
N ALA A 67 8.11 22.23 -0.12
CA ALA A 67 9.12 22.02 0.90
C ALA A 67 10.39 21.40 0.26
N PRO A 68 11.56 22.04 0.38
CA PRO A 68 12.79 21.55 -0.24
C PRO A 68 13.30 20.30 0.49
N THR A 69 13.72 19.28 -0.27
CA THR A 69 14.49 18.15 0.26
C THR A 69 15.92 18.59 0.55
N PRO A 70 16.53 18.16 1.68
CA PRO A 70 17.90 18.49 2.01
C PRO A 70 18.90 17.63 1.22
N ALA A 71 19.88 18.34 0.69
CA ALA A 71 21.24 17.98 0.29
C ALA A 71 21.68 16.51 0.33
N GLY A 72 22.29 16.08 -0.78
CA GLY A 72 23.56 15.35 -0.70
C GLY A 72 23.74 14.18 -1.66
N TYR A 73 24.01 14.45 -2.94
CA TYR A 73 24.95 13.61 -3.70
C TYR A 73 25.63 14.42 -4.80
N GLU A 74 26.95 14.43 -4.69
CA GLU A 74 27.95 15.13 -5.47
C GLU A 74 28.35 14.26 -6.68
N TYR A 75 28.39 14.83 -7.87
CA TYR A 75 29.16 14.29 -9.00
C TYR A 75 29.69 15.44 -9.86
N GLY A 76 30.99 15.41 -10.14
CA GLY A 76 31.57 15.91 -11.38
C GLY A 76 31.95 17.39 -11.40
N GLN A 77 33.22 17.66 -11.09
CA GLN A 77 33.90 18.92 -11.34
C GLN A 77 33.86 19.30 -12.83
N GLN A 78 33.15 20.37 -13.15
CA GLN A 78 33.53 21.32 -14.20
C GLN A 78 33.44 22.72 -13.59
N ALA A 79 34.53 23.49 -13.68
CA ALA A 79 34.65 24.81 -13.07
C ALA A 79 33.56 25.76 -13.61
N ALA A 80 32.77 26.33 -12.71
CA ALA A 80 31.78 27.35 -13.03
C ALA A 80 32.48 28.68 -13.44
N PRO A 81 31.97 29.41 -14.44
CA PRO A 81 32.48 30.74 -14.76
C PRO A 81 32.16 31.75 -13.64
N ASP A 82 33.14 32.57 -13.29
CA ASP A 82 33.09 33.57 -12.22
C ASP A 82 32.11 34.70 -12.58
N LEU A 83 31.05 34.87 -11.78
CA LEU A 83 29.94 35.82 -12.01
C LEU A 83 30.16 37.20 -11.37
N ARG A 84 31.39 37.56 -10.99
CA ARG A 84 31.68 38.84 -10.29
C ARG A 84 32.26 39.96 -11.16
N THR A 85 32.45 39.76 -12.46
CA THR A 85 32.87 40.84 -13.37
C THR A 85 31.67 41.49 -14.07
N PRO A 86 31.50 42.83 -14.01
CA PRO A 86 30.41 43.51 -14.72
C PRO A 86 30.59 43.40 -16.25
N PRO A 87 29.49 43.35 -17.03
CA PRO A 87 29.56 43.17 -18.47
C PRO A 87 30.19 44.38 -19.16
N GLN A 88 31.25 44.15 -19.95
CA GLN A 88 31.79 45.16 -20.87
C GLN A 88 30.78 45.43 -22.00
N ALA A 89 30.67 46.70 -22.38
CA ALA A 89 29.80 47.19 -23.45
C ALA A 89 30.14 46.55 -24.82
N PRO A 90 29.17 46.44 -25.76
CA PRO A 90 29.34 45.65 -26.98
C PRO A 90 30.30 46.34 -27.97
N GLY A 91 31.41 45.67 -28.26
CA GLY A 91 32.28 45.99 -29.39
C GLY A 91 31.62 45.64 -30.73
N ALA A 92 31.87 46.46 -31.75
CA ALA A 92 31.22 46.42 -33.06
C ALA A 92 31.31 45.06 -33.79
N PRO A 93 30.30 44.70 -34.61
CA PRO A 93 30.32 43.47 -35.39
C PRO A 93 31.35 43.54 -36.53
N PRO A 94 31.99 42.41 -36.91
CA PRO A 94 32.88 42.34 -38.06
C PRO A 94 32.12 42.55 -39.38
N PRO A 95 32.79 43.02 -40.46
CA PRO A 95 32.13 43.34 -41.73
C PRO A 95 31.61 42.07 -42.43
N PRO A 96 30.52 42.19 -43.23
CA PRO A 96 29.90 41.05 -43.90
C PRO A 96 30.78 40.51 -45.04
N PRO A 97 30.77 39.19 -45.30
CA PRO A 97 31.40 38.63 -46.48
C PRO A 97 30.67 39.14 -47.74
N GLN A 98 31.45 39.71 -48.66
CA GLN A 98 30.97 40.18 -49.96
C GLN A 98 30.70 39.00 -50.89
N GLY A 99 29.51 38.98 -51.50
CA GLY A 99 29.28 38.38 -52.82
C GLY A 99 28.94 36.89 -52.88
N ALA A 100 27.68 36.55 -52.60
CA ALA A 100 26.98 35.50 -53.34
C ALA A 100 25.56 36.00 -53.62
N ALA A 101 25.21 36.09 -54.90
CA ALA A 101 23.92 36.57 -55.39
C ALA A 101 22.74 35.76 -54.81
N PRO A 102 21.54 36.35 -54.69
CA PRO A 102 20.36 35.61 -54.25
C PRO A 102 20.01 34.59 -55.32
N ALA A 103 20.17 33.30 -55.01
CA ALA A 103 19.57 32.25 -55.81
C ALA A 103 18.05 32.32 -55.59
N SER A 104 17.38 33.02 -56.49
CA SER A 104 15.95 32.88 -56.75
C SER A 104 15.69 31.45 -57.20
N GLY A 105 15.51 30.55 -56.24
CA GLY A 105 15.03 29.20 -56.47
C GLY A 105 13.79 29.00 -55.62
N ALA A 106 12.62 29.07 -56.26
CA ALA A 106 11.45 28.38 -55.74
C ALA A 106 11.88 26.97 -55.34
N GLY A 107 11.44 26.48 -54.18
CA GLY A 107 11.83 25.17 -53.66
C GLY A 107 11.44 24.05 -54.62
N GLN A 108 12.29 23.77 -55.61
CA GLN A 108 12.33 22.50 -56.29
C GLN A 108 12.80 21.51 -55.23
N LEU A 109 11.89 20.65 -54.78
CA LEU A 109 12.23 19.47 -54.00
C LEU A 109 13.44 18.80 -54.66
N ALA A 110 14.50 18.61 -53.87
CA ALA A 110 15.70 17.91 -54.28
C ALA A 110 15.31 16.67 -55.08
N HIS A 111 15.94 16.51 -56.25
CA HIS A 111 15.78 15.40 -57.19
C HIS A 111 15.43 14.11 -56.46
N THR A 112 14.19 13.64 -56.62
CA THR A 112 13.72 12.38 -56.06
C THR A 112 14.69 11.27 -56.51
N PRO A 113 15.25 10.46 -55.59
CA PRO A 113 16.07 9.34 -55.99
C PRO A 113 15.25 8.42 -56.88
N ASP A 114 15.82 8.04 -58.03
CA ASP A 114 15.21 7.11 -58.98
C ASP A 114 14.83 5.83 -58.23
N ILE A 115 13.52 5.53 -58.23
CA ILE A 115 12.92 4.41 -57.50
C ILE A 115 13.61 3.10 -57.88
N ASN A 116 14.07 2.98 -59.13
CA ASN A 116 14.75 1.80 -59.64
C ASN A 116 16.13 1.56 -59.00
N GLN A 117 16.69 2.54 -58.28
CA GLN A 117 17.98 2.43 -57.59
C GLN A 117 17.83 2.05 -56.11
N ILE A 118 16.61 2.10 -55.56
CA ILE A 118 16.37 1.74 -54.16
C ILE A 118 16.53 0.21 -54.02
N ARG A 119 17.48 -0.23 -53.20
CA ARG A 119 17.66 -1.65 -52.85
C ARG A 119 17.41 -1.81 -51.36
N VAL A 120 16.32 -2.47 -51.00
CA VAL A 120 15.98 -2.76 -49.60
C VAL A 120 16.51 -4.13 -49.23
N ALA A 121 17.24 -4.23 -48.12
CA ALA A 121 17.69 -5.51 -47.59
C ALA A 121 16.50 -6.28 -46.99
N ASN A 122 15.93 -7.22 -47.76
CA ASN A 122 14.96 -8.20 -47.27
C ASN A 122 15.48 -9.62 -47.62
N ARG A 123 15.37 -10.55 -46.65
CA ARG A 123 15.73 -11.96 -46.83
C ARG A 123 14.84 -12.67 -47.86
N ASN A 124 13.60 -12.21 -48.03
CA ASN A 124 12.69 -12.74 -49.03
C ASN A 124 12.94 -12.05 -50.39
N PRO A 125 13.29 -12.82 -51.46
CA PRO A 125 13.56 -12.26 -52.78
C PRO A 125 12.34 -11.57 -53.40
N ILE A 126 11.13 -12.09 -53.16
CA ILE A 126 9.88 -11.52 -53.69
C ILE A 126 9.63 -10.14 -53.08
N SER A 127 9.67 -10.03 -51.75
CA SER A 127 9.49 -8.74 -51.07
C SER A 127 10.63 -7.75 -51.35
N ARG A 128 11.87 -8.23 -51.54
CA ARG A 128 13.01 -7.39 -51.92
C ARG A 128 12.80 -6.73 -53.28
N ALA A 129 12.36 -7.49 -54.28
CA ALA A 129 12.08 -6.96 -55.62
C ALA A 129 10.85 -6.04 -55.63
N ALA A 130 9.84 -6.30 -54.79
CA ALA A 130 8.64 -5.47 -54.69
C ALA A 130 8.87 -4.13 -53.96
N ALA A 131 9.93 -4.02 -53.15
CA ALA A 131 10.16 -2.89 -52.26
C ALA A 131 10.17 -1.50 -52.93
N PRO A 132 10.80 -1.30 -54.11
CA PRO A 132 10.77 -0.01 -54.79
C PRO A 132 9.34 0.46 -55.12
N LEU A 133 8.52 -0.46 -55.64
CA LEU A 133 7.13 -0.17 -55.98
C LEU A 133 6.28 0.09 -54.73
N LEU A 134 6.45 -0.72 -53.68
CA LEU A 134 5.74 -0.52 -52.40
C LEU A 134 6.08 0.84 -51.76
N LEU A 135 7.34 1.28 -51.85
CA LEU A 135 7.77 2.60 -51.37
C LEU A 135 7.19 3.74 -52.21
N LEU A 136 7.13 3.58 -53.54
CA LEU A 136 6.47 4.55 -54.43
C LEU A 136 4.99 4.69 -54.05
N LEU A 137 4.28 3.57 -53.93
CA LEU A 137 2.86 3.55 -53.55
C LEU A 137 2.62 4.15 -52.16
N GLY A 138 3.47 3.82 -51.18
CA GLY A 138 3.40 4.41 -49.84
C GLY A 138 3.63 5.92 -49.84
N ARG A 139 4.55 6.43 -50.68
CA ARG A 139 4.74 7.87 -50.84
C ARG A 139 3.51 8.54 -51.44
N LEU A 140 2.95 8.00 -52.52
CA LEU A 140 1.73 8.54 -53.14
C LEU A 140 0.56 8.62 -52.17
N HIS A 141 0.44 7.66 -51.27
CA HIS A 141 -0.58 7.67 -50.24
C HIS A 141 -0.39 8.82 -49.22
N LEU A 142 0.85 9.25 -48.98
CA LEU A 142 1.20 10.28 -47.98
C LEU A 142 1.32 11.68 -48.58
N THR A 143 1.87 11.81 -49.79
CA THR A 143 2.09 13.09 -50.46
C THR A 143 0.97 13.35 -51.46
N MET A 144 0.00 14.18 -51.05
CA MET A 144 -1.07 14.69 -51.93
C MET A 144 -0.52 15.72 -52.93
N THR A 145 0.46 15.33 -53.74
CA THR A 145 1.11 16.21 -54.71
C THR A 145 0.48 16.00 -56.10
N ASP A 146 0.38 17.08 -56.88
CA ASP A 146 0.09 17.02 -58.33
C ASP A 146 1.24 16.30 -59.05
N ALA A 147 1.26 14.97 -58.94
CA ALA A 147 2.17 14.14 -59.70
C ALA A 147 1.80 14.26 -61.19
N GLN A 148 2.81 14.40 -62.04
CA GLN A 148 2.65 14.23 -63.48
C GLN A 148 2.24 12.77 -63.73
N PHE A 149 0.92 12.53 -63.84
CA PHE A 149 0.33 11.19 -63.93
C PHE A 149 0.96 10.30 -65.00
N ASP A 150 1.34 10.88 -66.14
CA ASP A 150 2.00 10.16 -67.24
C ASP A 150 3.37 9.60 -66.84
N GLN A 151 4.14 10.36 -66.05
CA GLN A 151 5.44 9.89 -65.57
C GLN A 151 5.26 8.81 -64.51
N LEU A 152 4.32 9.02 -63.57
CA LEU A 152 4.01 8.04 -62.54
C LEU A 152 3.56 6.70 -63.14
N MET A 153 2.71 6.74 -64.18
CA MET A 153 2.27 5.55 -64.90
C MET A 153 3.42 4.75 -65.49
N ARG A 154 4.35 5.45 -66.17
CA ARG A 154 5.54 4.83 -66.73
C ARG A 154 6.42 4.24 -65.63
N ASP A 155 6.57 4.93 -64.51
CA ASP A 155 7.40 4.46 -63.40
C ASP A 155 6.82 3.19 -62.76
N VAL A 156 5.50 3.13 -62.53
CA VAL A 156 4.82 1.93 -62.01
C VAL A 156 4.94 0.77 -63.01
N TYR A 157 4.69 1.02 -64.29
CA TYR A 157 4.82 0.01 -65.34
C TYR A 157 6.24 -0.58 -65.41
N ASN A 158 7.26 0.29 -65.44
CA ASN A 158 8.65 -0.11 -65.50
C ASN A 158 9.10 -0.85 -64.23
N ALA A 159 8.59 -0.43 -63.06
CA ALA A 159 8.85 -1.11 -61.80
C ALA A 159 8.28 -2.53 -61.79
N ILE A 160 7.05 -2.73 -62.29
CA ILE A 160 6.44 -4.07 -62.41
C ILE A 160 7.23 -4.95 -63.39
N LYS A 161 7.64 -4.42 -64.56
CA LYS A 161 8.47 -5.17 -65.52
C LYS A 161 9.83 -5.56 -64.94
N THR A 162 10.44 -4.65 -64.19
CA THR A 162 11.71 -4.91 -63.50
C THR A 162 11.53 -5.98 -62.43
N PHE A 163 10.45 -5.89 -61.65
CA PHE A 163 10.07 -6.89 -60.65
C PHE A 163 9.91 -8.30 -61.25
N GLU A 164 9.13 -8.46 -62.32
CA GLU A 164 8.94 -9.76 -62.99
C GLU A 164 10.28 -10.34 -63.47
N LYS A 165 11.13 -9.49 -64.07
CA LYS A 165 12.45 -9.87 -64.55
C LYS A 165 13.38 -10.31 -63.41
N GLU A 166 13.41 -9.58 -62.30
CA GLU A 166 14.22 -9.90 -61.13
C GLU A 166 13.82 -11.25 -60.50
N LEU A 167 12.51 -11.52 -60.39
CA LEU A 167 12.03 -12.79 -59.85
C LEU A 167 12.31 -13.99 -60.76
N ARG A 168 12.16 -13.80 -62.08
CA ARG A 168 12.52 -14.83 -63.05
C ARG A 168 14.01 -15.17 -62.98
N ASN A 169 14.86 -14.15 -62.85
CA ASN A 169 16.30 -14.34 -62.66
C ASN A 169 16.65 -15.01 -61.31
N ALA A 170 15.81 -14.83 -60.29
CA ALA A 170 15.96 -15.48 -58.99
C ALA A 170 15.40 -16.91 -58.94
N GLY A 171 14.86 -17.45 -60.04
CA GLY A 171 14.33 -18.81 -60.12
C GLY A 171 12.99 -19.02 -59.39
N ILE A 172 12.21 -17.94 -59.17
CA ILE A 172 10.88 -18.02 -58.57
C ILE A 172 9.89 -18.57 -59.61
N THR A 173 8.89 -19.34 -59.16
CA THR A 173 7.91 -19.98 -60.06
C THR A 173 6.99 -18.94 -60.71
N ASP A 174 6.56 -19.19 -61.94
CA ASP A 174 5.70 -18.26 -62.68
C ASP A 174 4.34 -18.03 -61.97
N ASP A 175 3.80 -19.00 -61.23
CA ASP A 175 2.56 -18.84 -60.44
C ASP A 175 2.75 -17.81 -59.31
N GLN A 176 3.92 -17.84 -58.65
CA GLN A 176 4.26 -16.89 -57.59
C GLN A 176 4.53 -15.50 -58.14
N ILE A 177 5.25 -15.41 -59.27
CA ILE A 177 5.48 -14.14 -59.98
C ILE A 177 4.15 -13.52 -60.39
N ARG A 178 3.26 -14.31 -61.03
CA ARG A 178 1.94 -13.87 -61.46
C ARG A 178 1.10 -13.38 -60.28
N SER A 179 1.06 -14.14 -59.19
CA SER A 179 0.26 -13.78 -58.00
C SER A 179 0.75 -12.50 -57.31
N ALA A 180 2.08 -12.34 -57.19
CA ALA A 180 2.66 -11.14 -56.58
C ALA A 180 2.56 -9.91 -57.50
N ALA A 181 2.78 -10.07 -58.81
CA ALA A 181 2.60 -9.00 -59.79
C ALA A 181 1.14 -8.54 -59.84
N TYR A 182 0.19 -9.48 -59.80
CA TYR A 182 -1.23 -9.18 -59.73
C TYR A 182 -1.56 -8.35 -58.48
N ALA A 183 -1.05 -8.76 -57.31
CA ALA A 183 -1.25 -8.04 -56.06
C ALA A 183 -0.73 -6.59 -56.13
N LEU A 184 0.43 -6.38 -56.74
CA LEU A 184 1.02 -5.06 -56.93
C LEU A 184 0.24 -4.20 -57.93
N CYS A 185 -0.19 -4.75 -59.06
CA CYS A 185 -1.04 -4.05 -60.03
C CYS A 185 -2.37 -3.64 -59.40
N ALA A 186 -3.06 -4.56 -58.74
CA ALA A 186 -4.33 -4.29 -58.07
C ALA A 186 -4.19 -3.22 -56.99
N THR A 187 -3.10 -3.23 -56.24
CA THR A 187 -2.83 -2.24 -55.20
C THR A 187 -2.52 -0.87 -55.80
N SER A 188 -1.76 -0.84 -56.89
CA SER A 188 -1.44 0.40 -57.61
C SER A 188 -2.69 1.06 -58.15
N ASP A 189 -3.55 0.28 -58.82
CA ASP A 189 -4.82 0.77 -59.35
C ASP A 189 -5.77 1.22 -58.24
N ASP A 190 -5.85 0.48 -57.13
CA ASP A 190 -6.71 0.86 -56.01
C ASP A 190 -6.23 2.15 -55.34
N ILE A 191 -4.93 2.31 -55.09
CA ILE A 191 -4.39 3.53 -54.45
C ILE A 191 -4.60 4.74 -55.36
N VAL A 192 -4.25 4.64 -56.65
CA VAL A 192 -4.31 5.79 -57.56
C VAL A 192 -5.75 6.24 -57.85
N GLN A 193 -6.70 5.30 -57.93
CA GLN A 193 -8.12 5.66 -58.12
C GLN A 193 -8.70 6.51 -56.99
N ASN A 194 -8.11 6.45 -55.78
CA ASN A 194 -8.57 7.22 -54.62
C ASN A 194 -7.79 8.50 -54.36
N LEU A 195 -6.78 8.82 -55.18
CA LEU A 195 -6.07 10.08 -55.03
C LEU A 195 -6.99 11.25 -55.42
N PRO A 196 -6.98 12.37 -54.66
CA PRO A 196 -7.87 13.51 -54.91
C PRO A 196 -7.60 14.25 -56.23
N SER A 197 -6.48 13.98 -56.90
CA SER A 197 -5.91 14.68 -58.06
C SER A 197 -6.71 14.56 -59.39
N ALA A 198 -6.48 15.53 -60.29
CA ALA A 198 -7.26 15.80 -61.51
C ALA A 198 -7.07 14.81 -62.70
N GLY A 199 -6.11 13.88 -62.63
CA GLY A 199 -5.77 12.94 -63.71
C GLY A 199 -6.39 11.54 -63.63
N ARG A 200 -7.41 11.33 -62.77
CA ARG A 200 -8.03 10.00 -62.56
C ARG A 200 -8.51 9.33 -63.85
N HIS A 201 -9.03 10.10 -64.80
CA HIS A 201 -9.57 9.58 -66.06
C HIS A 201 -8.50 8.91 -66.95
N GLN A 202 -7.27 9.44 -66.97
CA GLN A 202 -6.17 8.85 -67.74
C GLN A 202 -5.72 7.52 -67.11
N TRP A 203 -5.66 7.43 -65.78
CA TRP A 203 -5.31 6.18 -65.10
C TRP A 203 -6.36 5.09 -65.34
N THR A 204 -7.66 5.43 -65.26
CA THR A 204 -8.74 4.44 -65.50
C THR A 204 -8.72 3.84 -66.91
N GLN A 205 -8.23 4.58 -67.91
CA GLN A 205 -8.10 4.07 -69.28
C GLN A 205 -6.91 3.10 -69.44
N TYR A 206 -5.89 3.23 -68.60
CA TYR A 206 -4.61 2.53 -68.73
C TYR A 206 -4.21 1.78 -67.45
N SER A 207 -5.17 1.29 -66.67
CA SER A 207 -4.92 0.59 -65.40
C SER A 207 -3.88 -0.53 -65.54
N MET A 208 -3.06 -0.72 -64.52
CA MET A 208 -1.98 -1.72 -64.52
C MET A 208 -2.54 -3.14 -64.61
N LEU A 209 -3.69 -3.42 -64.00
CA LEU A 209 -4.38 -4.69 -64.17
C LEU A 209 -4.81 -4.92 -65.63
N THR A 210 -5.32 -3.89 -66.31
CA THR A 210 -5.70 -4.03 -67.72
C THR A 210 -4.47 -4.30 -68.59
N GLN A 211 -3.37 -3.59 -68.35
CA GLN A 211 -2.16 -3.72 -69.16
C GLN A 211 -1.42 -5.06 -68.98
N PHE A 212 -1.37 -5.60 -67.76
CA PHE A 212 -0.62 -6.83 -67.46
C PHE A 212 -1.48 -8.09 -67.48
N PHE A 213 -2.77 -7.99 -67.13
CA PHE A 213 -3.66 -9.12 -66.94
C PHE A 213 -4.90 -9.09 -67.84
N GLY A 214 -5.12 -8.02 -68.62
CA GLY A 214 -6.28 -7.89 -69.50
C GLY A 214 -7.61 -7.74 -68.76
N GLN A 215 -7.57 -7.36 -67.47
CA GLN A 215 -8.75 -7.26 -66.61
C GLN A 215 -8.91 -5.84 -66.05
N ALA A 216 -10.15 -5.32 -66.04
CA ALA A 216 -10.43 -3.96 -65.57
C ALA A 216 -10.67 -3.86 -64.04
N THR A 217 -11.06 -4.96 -63.38
CA THR A 217 -11.47 -4.94 -61.97
C THR A 217 -10.80 -6.07 -61.19
N GLY A 218 -9.86 -5.74 -60.31
CA GLY A 218 -9.05 -6.75 -59.63
C GLY A 218 -9.34 -7.00 -58.14
N GLY A 219 -10.32 -6.29 -57.57
CA GLY A 219 -10.55 -6.29 -56.12
C GLY A 219 -11.00 -7.63 -55.51
N VAL A 220 -11.51 -8.58 -56.31
CA VAL A 220 -11.97 -9.90 -55.83
C VAL A 220 -10.91 -10.98 -56.04
N GLU A 221 -10.29 -11.04 -57.22
CA GLU A 221 -9.27 -12.05 -57.55
C GLU A 221 -8.02 -11.90 -56.67
N PHE A 222 -7.70 -10.69 -56.17
CA PHE A 222 -6.67 -10.53 -55.13
C PHE A 222 -6.89 -11.46 -53.94
N PHE A 223 -8.11 -11.48 -53.40
CA PHE A 223 -8.43 -12.30 -52.23
C PHE A 223 -8.55 -13.78 -52.60
N GLN A 224 -8.91 -14.13 -53.84
CA GLN A 224 -8.88 -15.52 -54.29
C GLN A 224 -7.44 -16.06 -54.38
N LEU A 225 -6.51 -15.24 -54.90
CA LEU A 225 -5.08 -15.56 -54.93
C LEU A 225 -4.48 -15.62 -53.52
N LEU A 226 -4.93 -14.74 -52.62
CA LEU A 226 -4.55 -14.78 -51.21
C LEU A 226 -4.99 -16.09 -50.54
N GLU A 227 -6.26 -16.49 -50.70
CA GLU A 227 -6.77 -17.75 -50.16
C GLU A 227 -6.07 -18.96 -50.76
N LYS A 228 -5.78 -18.96 -52.07
CA LYS A 228 -4.97 -20.01 -52.72
C LYS A 228 -3.57 -20.08 -52.11
N ALA A 229 -2.89 -18.94 -51.94
CA ALA A 229 -1.55 -18.89 -51.38
C ALA A 229 -1.50 -19.33 -49.91
N LYS A 230 -2.55 -19.08 -49.13
CA LYS A 230 -2.69 -19.56 -47.73
C LYS A 230 -2.81 -21.08 -47.59
N GLN A 231 -3.15 -21.81 -48.65
CA GLN A 231 -3.22 -23.28 -48.60
C GLN A 231 -1.85 -23.91 -48.37
N ASP A 232 -0.79 -23.29 -48.89
CA ASP A 232 0.60 -23.67 -48.62
C ASP A 232 1.44 -22.42 -48.25
N PRO A 233 1.40 -21.99 -46.98
CA PRO A 233 2.12 -20.81 -46.51
C PRO A 233 3.64 -20.96 -46.54
N GLY A 234 4.16 -22.20 -46.51
CA GLY A 234 5.59 -22.46 -46.54
C GLY A 234 6.18 -22.14 -47.90
N LEU A 235 5.56 -22.68 -48.97
CA LEU A 235 5.95 -22.41 -50.35
C LEU A 235 5.69 -20.95 -50.72
N ASN A 236 4.51 -20.43 -50.39
CA ASN A 236 4.04 -19.11 -50.81
C ASN A 236 4.33 -17.98 -49.83
N TYR A 237 5.18 -18.21 -48.82
CA TYR A 237 5.60 -17.19 -47.86
C TYR A 237 5.98 -15.88 -48.55
N GLY A 238 6.71 -16.02 -49.66
CA GLY A 238 7.18 -14.90 -50.48
C GLY A 238 6.09 -13.95 -50.94
N VAL A 239 5.03 -14.54 -51.50
CA VAL A 239 3.87 -13.86 -52.07
C VAL A 239 2.96 -13.33 -50.96
N LEU A 240 2.74 -14.12 -49.91
CA LEU A 240 1.95 -13.73 -48.74
C LEU A 240 2.52 -12.50 -48.04
N GLU A 241 3.85 -12.38 -47.94
CA GLU A 241 4.51 -11.20 -47.37
C GLU A 241 4.25 -9.93 -48.20
N VAL A 242 4.27 -10.03 -49.54
CA VAL A 242 3.94 -8.91 -50.44
C VAL A 242 2.45 -8.55 -50.34
N MET A 243 1.55 -9.54 -50.36
CA MET A 243 0.12 -9.30 -50.18
C MET A 243 -0.20 -8.66 -48.83
N HIS A 244 0.49 -9.06 -47.76
CA HIS A 244 0.37 -8.40 -46.45
C HIS A 244 0.86 -6.95 -46.49
N ALA A 245 1.95 -6.67 -47.19
CA ALA A 245 2.43 -5.29 -47.39
C ALA A 245 1.42 -4.44 -48.18
N CYS A 246 0.81 -5.00 -49.23
CA CYS A 246 -0.26 -4.35 -49.99
C CYS A 246 -1.48 -3.99 -49.13
N LEU A 247 -1.96 -4.93 -48.30
CA LEU A 247 -3.05 -4.68 -47.35
C LEU A 247 -2.67 -3.58 -46.33
N SER A 248 -1.42 -3.61 -45.85
CA SER A 248 -0.92 -2.62 -44.88
C SER A 248 -0.72 -1.22 -45.48
N LEU A 249 -0.51 -1.12 -46.80
CA LEU A 249 -0.45 0.15 -47.53
C LEU A 249 -1.84 0.74 -47.83
N GLY A 250 -2.92 0.03 -47.50
CA GLY A 250 -4.29 0.50 -47.68
C GLY A 250 -4.99 -0.03 -48.92
N PHE A 251 -4.62 -1.21 -49.43
CA PHE A 251 -5.43 -1.91 -50.43
C PHE A 251 -6.75 -2.38 -49.82
N TYR A 252 -7.89 -1.95 -50.37
CA TYR A 252 -9.22 -2.35 -49.88
C TYR A 252 -9.89 -3.42 -50.75
N GLY A 253 -9.70 -3.35 -52.08
CA GLY A 253 -10.34 -4.26 -53.03
C GLY A 253 -11.86 -4.40 -52.78
N LYS A 254 -12.35 -5.65 -52.74
CA LYS A 254 -13.78 -5.98 -52.52
C LYS A 254 -14.38 -5.40 -51.22
N TYR A 255 -13.56 -5.16 -50.19
CA TYR A 255 -14.05 -4.68 -48.88
C TYR A 255 -14.46 -3.21 -48.89
N ARG A 256 -14.15 -2.43 -49.94
CA ARG A 256 -14.60 -1.04 -50.06
C ARG A 256 -16.12 -0.92 -50.24
N ALA A 257 -16.72 -1.84 -50.99
CA ALA A 257 -18.15 -1.79 -51.31
C ALA A 257 -19.05 -2.35 -50.18
N ILE A 258 -18.46 -3.00 -49.18
CA ILE A 258 -19.18 -3.69 -48.11
C ILE A 258 -19.32 -2.76 -46.90
N GLN A 259 -20.53 -2.61 -46.36
CA GLN A 259 -20.75 -1.89 -45.10
C GLN A 259 -19.98 -2.57 -43.95
N GLY A 260 -19.16 -1.80 -43.22
CA GLY A 260 -18.27 -2.34 -42.19
C GLY A 260 -17.07 -3.14 -42.73
N GLY A 261 -16.80 -3.08 -44.04
CA GLY A 261 -15.72 -3.85 -44.68
C GLY A 261 -14.32 -3.60 -44.13
N GLN A 262 -14.08 -2.43 -43.51
CA GLN A 262 -12.82 -2.13 -42.81
C GLN A 262 -12.51 -3.15 -41.70
N GLN A 263 -13.51 -3.56 -40.92
CA GLN A 263 -13.31 -4.57 -39.86
C GLN A 263 -12.97 -5.94 -40.45
N GLY A 264 -13.58 -6.28 -41.59
CA GLY A 264 -13.26 -7.50 -42.33
C GLY A 264 -11.83 -7.50 -42.85
N LEU A 265 -11.39 -6.36 -43.41
CA LEU A 265 -10.04 -6.18 -43.93
C LEU A 265 -8.98 -6.25 -42.82
N GLU A 266 -9.25 -5.63 -41.65
CA GLU A 266 -8.35 -5.72 -40.50
C GLU A 266 -8.23 -7.14 -39.95
N ARG A 267 -9.34 -7.89 -39.93
CA ARG A 267 -9.32 -9.31 -39.57
C ARG A 267 -8.45 -10.10 -40.54
N GLU A 268 -8.66 -9.89 -41.84
CA GLU A 268 -7.90 -10.54 -42.92
C GLU A 268 -6.40 -10.24 -42.82
N ARG A 269 -6.04 -8.98 -42.58
CA ARG A 269 -4.65 -8.53 -42.39
C ARG A 269 -4.01 -9.17 -41.16
N ARG A 270 -4.74 -9.23 -40.03
CA ARG A 270 -4.27 -9.86 -38.80
C ARG A 270 -4.06 -11.37 -38.97
N ASP A 271 -5.02 -12.05 -39.58
CA ASP A 271 -4.96 -13.49 -39.80
C ASP A 271 -3.78 -13.85 -40.72
N LEU A 272 -3.55 -13.05 -41.77
CA LEU A 272 -2.37 -13.17 -42.63
C LEU A 272 -1.07 -12.90 -41.87
N HIS A 273 -1.04 -11.89 -40.99
CA HIS A 273 0.12 -11.61 -40.15
C HIS A 273 0.46 -12.81 -39.25
N GLU A 274 -0.53 -13.43 -38.63
CA GLU A 274 -0.35 -14.62 -37.80
C GLU A 274 0.19 -15.80 -38.60
N ILE A 275 -0.33 -16.04 -39.81
CA ILE A 275 0.17 -17.11 -40.70
C ILE A 275 1.65 -16.87 -41.02
N LEU A 276 2.03 -15.66 -41.38
CA LEU A 276 3.44 -15.31 -41.64
C LEU A 276 4.32 -15.54 -40.41
N ARG A 277 3.85 -15.17 -39.22
CA ARG A 277 4.56 -15.40 -37.95
C ARG A 277 4.69 -16.88 -37.58
N ARG A 278 3.69 -17.70 -37.89
CA ARG A 278 3.73 -19.15 -37.67
C ARG A 278 4.76 -19.84 -38.57
N VAL A 279 4.90 -19.40 -39.83
CA VAL A 279 5.89 -19.97 -40.77
C VAL A 279 7.29 -19.51 -40.45
N ARG A 280 7.48 -18.20 -40.23
CA ARG A 280 8.79 -17.62 -39.90
C ARG A 280 8.66 -16.73 -38.66
N PRO A 281 9.01 -17.24 -37.46
CA PRO A 281 9.04 -16.41 -36.27
C PRO A 281 10.09 -15.30 -36.43
N ARG A 282 9.75 -14.07 -36.03
CA ARG A 282 10.73 -12.98 -35.98
C ARG A 282 11.63 -13.22 -34.76
N PRO A 283 12.96 -13.05 -34.87
CA PRO A 283 13.79 -12.95 -33.69
C PRO A 283 13.42 -11.65 -32.96
N GLY A 284 12.59 -11.78 -31.93
CA GLY A 284 12.10 -10.69 -31.08
C GLY A 284 10.77 -10.08 -31.54
N ASP A 285 9.73 -10.23 -30.72
CA ASP A 285 8.54 -9.36 -30.71
C ASP A 285 8.85 -8.00 -30.06
N ASP A 286 10.09 -7.81 -29.64
CA ASP A 286 10.52 -6.62 -28.96
C ASP A 286 10.66 -5.46 -29.95
N LEU A 287 9.88 -4.41 -29.75
CA LEU A 287 9.89 -3.19 -30.55
C LEU A 287 11.25 -2.47 -30.57
N SER A 288 12.15 -2.82 -29.65
CA SER A 288 13.54 -2.39 -29.68
C SER A 288 14.50 -3.53 -29.30
N PRO A 289 15.67 -3.66 -29.96
CA PRO A 289 16.68 -4.67 -29.62
C PRO A 289 17.21 -4.57 -28.19
N HIS A 290 17.04 -3.41 -27.54
CA HIS A 290 17.52 -3.11 -26.18
C HIS A 290 16.39 -2.57 -25.29
N TRP A 291 15.18 -3.11 -25.41
CA TRP A 291 14.02 -2.67 -24.60
C TRP A 291 14.22 -2.89 -23.10
N ARG A 292 15.08 -3.84 -22.75
CA ARG A 292 15.59 -3.96 -21.39
C ARG A 292 16.44 -2.73 -21.15
N GLY A 293 15.87 -1.75 -20.46
CA GLY A 293 16.65 -0.66 -19.90
C GLY A 293 17.87 -1.24 -19.19
N LEU A 294 18.97 -0.50 -19.13
CA LEU A 294 20.07 -0.86 -18.24
C LEU A 294 19.42 -1.23 -16.91
N GLU A 295 19.59 -2.47 -16.45
CA GLU A 295 19.32 -2.78 -15.06
C GLU A 295 20.32 -1.90 -14.30
N LEU A 296 19.88 -0.68 -14.00
CA LEU A 296 20.35 0.04 -12.86
C LEU A 296 20.04 -0.95 -11.75
N LEU A 297 21.04 -1.76 -11.40
CA LEU A 297 21.20 -2.25 -10.05
C LEU A 297 21.19 -0.97 -9.24
N GLN A 298 19.98 -0.49 -8.95
CA GLN A 298 19.69 0.37 -7.84
C GLN A 298 19.98 -0.56 -6.68
N LYS A 299 21.27 -0.74 -6.43
CA LYS A 299 21.83 -1.39 -5.28
C LYS A 299 21.42 -0.42 -4.20
N ARG A 300 20.18 -0.56 -3.76
CA ARG A 300 19.68 -0.03 -2.51
C ARG A 300 20.62 -0.70 -1.53
N THR A 301 21.71 -0.03 -1.21
CA THR A 301 22.50 -0.30 -0.03
C THR A 301 21.64 0.17 1.13
N GLY A 302 20.47 -0.45 1.29
CA GLY A 302 19.75 -0.46 2.54
C GLY A 302 20.64 -1.29 3.44
N PHE A 303 21.33 -0.62 4.35
CA PHE A 303 21.97 -1.27 5.47
C PHE A 303 20.87 -1.98 6.26
N SER A 304 20.61 -3.24 5.91
CA SER A 304 19.65 -4.06 6.61
C SER A 304 20.36 -4.56 7.85
N VAL A 305 20.08 -3.92 8.99
CA VAL A 305 20.59 -4.38 10.28
C VAL A 305 20.01 -5.77 10.50
N PRO A 306 20.84 -6.82 10.58
CA PRO A 306 20.33 -8.16 10.84
C PRO A 306 19.63 -8.17 12.19
N ILE A 307 18.46 -8.80 12.26
CA ILE A 307 17.62 -8.88 13.47
C ILE A 307 18.41 -9.42 14.67
N TRP A 308 19.38 -10.31 14.44
CA TRP A 308 20.25 -10.86 15.49
C TRP A 308 21.10 -9.79 16.19
N SER A 309 21.47 -8.70 15.51
CA SER A 309 22.24 -7.59 16.09
C SER A 309 21.39 -6.81 17.09
N ILE A 310 20.11 -6.58 16.75
CA ILE A 310 19.14 -5.94 17.65
C ILE A 310 18.88 -6.85 18.86
N ALA A 311 18.70 -8.16 18.62
CA ALA A 311 18.53 -9.13 19.69
C ALA A 311 19.74 -9.21 20.62
N ALA A 312 20.96 -9.14 20.08
CA ALA A 312 22.20 -9.15 20.85
C ALA A 312 22.34 -7.89 21.73
N ILE A 313 22.02 -6.71 21.19
CA ILE A 313 22.02 -5.45 21.96
C ILE A 313 20.96 -5.51 23.07
N ALA A 314 19.75 -5.98 22.76
CA ALA A 314 18.69 -6.14 23.75
C ALA A 314 19.10 -7.12 24.87
N ALA A 315 19.72 -8.25 24.51
CA ALA A 315 20.24 -9.21 25.49
C ALA A 315 21.35 -8.61 26.37
N ALA A 316 22.26 -7.83 25.79
CA ALA A 316 23.31 -7.14 26.53
C ALA A 316 22.76 -6.11 27.52
N LEU A 317 21.73 -5.34 27.11
CA LEU A 317 21.04 -4.38 27.99
C LEU A 317 20.32 -5.09 29.13
N LEU A 318 19.61 -6.19 28.84
CA LEU A 318 18.95 -6.99 29.87
C LEU A 318 19.96 -7.60 30.85
N LEU A 319 21.08 -8.13 30.36
CA LEU A 319 22.14 -8.66 31.20
C LEU A 319 22.77 -7.57 32.07
N GLY A 320 23.06 -6.40 31.49
CA GLY A 320 23.58 -5.25 32.23
C GLY A 320 22.62 -4.78 33.32
N GLY A 321 21.32 -4.70 33.01
CA GLY A 321 20.27 -4.40 33.98
C GLY A 321 20.20 -5.44 35.09
N TYR A 322 20.23 -6.74 34.74
CA TYR A 322 20.23 -7.84 35.70
C TYR A 322 21.44 -7.78 36.65
N VAL A 323 22.65 -7.61 36.12
CA VAL A 323 23.88 -7.50 36.93
C VAL A 323 23.81 -6.28 37.84
N THR A 324 23.32 -5.14 37.34
CA THR A 324 23.15 -3.93 38.14
C THR A 324 22.17 -4.17 39.29
N LEU A 325 21.00 -4.76 39.01
CA LEU A 325 20.02 -5.13 40.03
C LEU A 325 20.59 -6.13 41.03
N MET A 326 21.38 -7.11 40.57
CA MET A 326 22.07 -8.08 41.44
C MET A 326 23.05 -7.38 42.38
N LEU A 327 23.86 -6.44 41.88
CA LEU A 327 24.81 -5.68 42.70
C LEU A 327 24.10 -4.77 43.70
N LEU A 328 23.03 -4.09 43.28
CA LEU A 328 22.20 -3.29 44.19
C LEU A 328 21.57 -4.16 45.27
N LEU A 329 21.04 -5.33 44.92
CA LEU A 329 20.45 -6.28 45.86
C LEU A 329 21.50 -6.84 46.82
N ALA A 330 22.68 -7.19 46.33
CA ALA A 330 23.80 -7.65 47.15
C ALA A 330 24.22 -6.56 48.16
N SER A 331 24.38 -5.32 47.70
CA SER A 331 24.73 -4.19 48.58
C SER A 331 23.65 -3.92 49.64
N GLY A 332 22.37 -4.04 49.30
CA GLY A 332 21.27 -3.93 50.26
C GLY A 332 21.24 -5.09 51.26
N SER A 333 21.56 -6.30 50.80
CA SER A 333 21.61 -7.49 51.66
C SER A 333 22.75 -7.44 52.66
N GLU A 334 23.90 -6.84 52.34
CA GLU A 334 24.99 -6.64 53.31
C GLU A 334 24.59 -5.69 54.45
N VAL A 335 23.80 -4.66 54.16
CA VAL A 335 23.28 -3.74 55.19
C VAL A 335 22.31 -4.47 56.12
N VAL A 336 21.44 -5.33 55.58
CA VAL A 336 20.50 -6.12 56.38
C VAL A 336 21.22 -7.25 57.13
N ALA A 337 22.15 -7.95 56.50
CA ALA A 337 22.99 -8.98 57.13
C ALA A 337 23.86 -8.38 58.24
N GLY A 338 24.38 -7.16 58.06
CA GLY A 338 25.08 -6.44 59.13
C GLY A 338 24.17 -6.12 60.32
N ARG A 339 22.89 -5.81 60.07
CA ARG A 339 21.89 -5.64 61.14
C ARG A 339 21.50 -6.96 61.79
N GLU A 340 21.43 -8.06 61.05
CA GLU A 340 21.20 -9.40 61.61
C GLU A 340 22.39 -9.90 62.45
N VAL A 341 23.62 -9.70 62.00
CA VAL A 341 24.83 -10.02 62.79
C VAL A 341 24.89 -9.15 64.05
N ALA A 342 24.42 -7.91 64.01
CA ALA A 342 24.27 -7.08 65.21
C ALA A 342 23.19 -7.59 66.19
N LEU A 343 22.22 -8.38 65.71
CA LEU A 343 21.23 -9.06 66.57
C LEU A 343 21.81 -10.33 67.24
N TYR A 344 22.90 -10.89 66.73
CA TYR A 344 23.56 -12.09 67.29
C TYR A 344 25.00 -11.79 67.75
N PRO A 345 25.24 -11.47 69.03
CA PRO A 345 26.59 -11.25 69.54
C PRO A 345 27.44 -12.53 69.41
N THR A 346 28.58 -12.44 68.71
CA THR A 346 29.53 -13.53 68.47
C THR A 346 30.61 -13.68 69.54
N GLY A 347 30.48 -12.99 70.67
CA GLY A 347 31.27 -13.27 71.87
C GLY A 347 30.84 -14.59 72.52
N PRO A 348 31.64 -15.16 73.44
CA PRO A 348 31.13 -16.23 74.30
C PRO A 348 29.85 -15.72 74.94
N ILE A 349 28.73 -16.44 74.70
CA ILE A 349 27.48 -16.21 75.42
C ILE A 349 27.77 -16.63 76.86
N GLU A 350 28.37 -15.73 77.63
CA GLU A 350 28.29 -15.81 79.06
C GLU A 350 26.81 -15.64 79.36
N LEU A 351 26.20 -16.71 79.88
CA LEU A 351 25.05 -16.56 80.75
C LEU A 351 25.53 -15.66 81.90
N ALA A 352 25.45 -14.36 81.70
CA ALA A 352 25.15 -13.45 82.78
C ALA A 352 23.79 -13.94 83.29
N ARG A 353 23.84 -14.95 84.16
CA ARG A 353 22.96 -14.93 85.31
C ARG A 353 23.29 -13.59 85.93
N GLU A 354 22.53 -12.56 85.60
CA GLU A 354 22.28 -11.50 86.56
C GLU A 354 22.07 -12.25 87.86
N GLY A 355 23.03 -12.13 88.78
CA GLY A 355 22.74 -12.45 90.16
C GLY A 355 21.45 -11.72 90.43
N TYR A 356 20.43 -12.47 90.85
CA TYR A 356 19.09 -12.00 91.17
C TYR A 356 19.16 -10.57 91.69
N GLN A 357 18.95 -9.60 90.80
CA GLN A 357 18.50 -8.29 91.21
C GLN A 357 17.02 -8.55 91.45
N PRO A 358 16.52 -8.49 92.69
CA PRO A 358 15.08 -8.43 92.88
C PRO A 358 14.61 -7.30 91.97
N LYS A 359 13.70 -7.63 91.04
CA LYS A 359 13.00 -6.67 90.20
C LYS A 359 12.76 -5.43 91.05
N PRO A 360 13.30 -4.24 90.67
CA PRO A 360 12.93 -3.01 91.37
C PRO A 360 11.40 -3.05 91.50
N PRO A 361 10.84 -2.85 92.72
CA PRO A 361 9.40 -2.90 92.91
C PRO A 361 8.74 -2.15 91.76
N PRO A 362 7.68 -2.71 91.14
CA PRO A 362 7.04 -2.09 90.00
C PRO A 362 6.87 -0.61 90.33
N ALA A 363 7.55 0.24 89.55
CA ALA A 363 7.31 1.67 89.67
C ALA A 363 5.79 1.82 89.57
N PRO A 364 5.17 2.60 90.48
CA PRO A 364 3.72 2.72 90.53
C PRO A 364 3.19 2.97 89.12
N PRO A 365 2.00 2.43 88.77
CA PRO A 365 1.38 2.75 87.49
C PRO A 365 1.57 4.25 87.24
N PRO A 366 2.09 4.68 86.07
CA PRO A 366 2.05 6.08 85.70
C PRO A 366 0.63 6.55 86.02
N PRO A 367 0.47 7.71 86.70
CA PRO A 367 -0.81 8.17 87.19
C PRO A 367 -1.88 7.94 86.14
N GLU A 368 -3.00 7.38 86.57
CA GLU A 368 -4.27 7.18 85.85
C GLU A 368 -4.92 8.52 85.46
N ASP A 369 -4.10 9.56 85.29
CA ASP A 369 -4.44 10.96 85.04
C ASP A 369 -3.32 11.59 84.16
N ALA A 370 -3.10 11.04 82.97
CA ALA A 370 -2.60 11.86 81.86
C ALA A 370 -3.82 12.39 81.09
N PRO A 371 -3.83 13.64 80.61
CA PRO A 371 -5.01 14.40 80.14
C PRO A 371 -5.55 13.90 78.78
N ILE A 372 -5.72 12.59 78.66
CA ILE A 372 -6.14 11.86 77.47
C ILE A 372 -7.64 11.55 77.60
N ASP A 373 -8.14 11.28 78.82
CA ASP A 373 -9.58 11.09 79.08
C ASP A 373 -10.40 12.39 78.88
N THR A 374 -9.87 13.55 79.28
CA THR A 374 -10.52 14.86 79.07
C THR A 374 -10.63 15.25 77.60
N VAL A 375 -9.69 14.78 76.77
CA VAL A 375 -9.67 15.05 75.33
C VAL A 375 -10.65 14.13 74.62
N SER A 376 -10.73 12.85 75.01
CA SER A 376 -11.80 11.97 74.54
C SER A 376 -13.19 12.46 74.94
N ASP A 377 -13.38 13.01 76.14
CA ASP A 377 -14.67 13.55 76.57
C ASP A 377 -15.07 14.82 75.79
N GLN A 378 -14.12 15.71 75.49
CA GLN A 378 -14.37 16.93 74.70
C GLN A 378 -14.64 16.62 73.22
N LEU A 379 -14.04 15.56 72.68
CA LEU A 379 -14.20 15.14 71.29
C LEU A 379 -15.38 14.19 71.08
N ALA A 380 -15.83 13.47 72.11
CA ALA A 380 -16.96 12.51 72.03
C ALA A 380 -18.31 13.15 71.68
N GLY A 381 -18.43 14.49 71.78
CA GLY A 381 -19.62 15.25 71.38
C GLY A 381 -19.65 15.69 69.91
N LEU A 382 -18.60 15.43 69.12
CA LEU A 382 -18.52 15.85 67.72
C LEU A 382 -19.13 14.81 66.78
N GLU A 383 -20.18 15.20 66.04
CA GLU A 383 -20.85 14.34 65.08
C GLU A 383 -19.91 13.99 63.91
N GLY A 384 -19.63 12.70 63.70
CA GLY A 384 -18.78 12.21 62.60
C GLY A 384 -17.33 11.83 62.97
N VAL A 385 -16.97 11.87 64.26
CA VAL A 385 -15.68 11.37 64.78
C VAL A 385 -15.92 10.15 65.68
N GLU A 386 -15.24 9.04 65.39
CA GLU A 386 -15.23 7.85 66.25
C GLU A 386 -13.89 7.78 66.98
N ILE A 387 -13.91 7.73 68.32
CA ILE A 387 -12.69 7.74 69.16
C ILE A 387 -12.42 6.33 69.67
N SER A 388 -11.18 5.88 69.56
CA SER A 388 -10.73 4.57 70.04
C SER A 388 -9.33 4.65 70.65
N GLN A 389 -9.06 3.84 71.67
CA GLN A 389 -7.72 3.75 72.28
C GLN A 389 -6.87 2.75 71.49
N ALA A 390 -5.69 3.19 71.04
CA ALA A 390 -4.74 2.39 70.27
C ALA A 390 -3.39 2.32 71.01
N GLY A 391 -3.35 1.52 72.08
CA GLY A 391 -2.19 1.44 72.96
C GLY A 391 -1.99 2.74 73.75
N PRO A 392 -0.80 3.37 73.73
CA PRO A 392 -0.58 4.66 74.37
C PRO A 392 -1.14 5.84 73.56
N ALA A 393 -1.61 5.64 72.32
CA ALA A 393 -2.09 6.70 71.43
C ALA A 393 -3.63 6.71 71.33
N ILE A 394 -4.22 7.89 71.16
CA ILE A 394 -5.65 8.04 70.82
C ILE A 394 -5.81 8.00 69.31
N LEU A 395 -6.73 7.19 68.82
CA LEU A 395 -7.14 7.13 67.43
C LEU A 395 -8.49 7.85 67.25
N LEU A 396 -8.47 8.96 66.50
CA LEU A 396 -9.65 9.66 66.03
C LEU A 396 -9.92 9.23 64.59
N ARG A 397 -11.00 8.47 64.36
CA ARG A 397 -11.41 8.07 63.02
C ARG A 397 -12.45 9.04 62.50
N MET A 398 -12.17 9.64 61.35
CA MET A 398 -13.08 10.56 60.69
C MET A 398 -13.47 10.02 59.32
N ARG A 399 -14.77 10.00 59.03
CA ARG A 399 -15.25 9.63 57.70
C ARG A 399 -14.90 10.73 56.72
N ALA A 400 -14.07 10.38 55.75
CA ALA A 400 -13.51 11.34 54.83
C ALA A 400 -14.54 11.75 53.78
N GLN A 401 -14.96 13.01 53.85
CA GLN A 401 -15.92 13.60 52.90
C GLN A 401 -15.15 14.45 51.90
N PHE A 402 -14.54 13.76 50.94
CA PHE A 402 -13.91 14.36 49.77
C PHE A 402 -14.84 14.23 48.56
N ASP A 403 -14.77 15.16 47.63
CA ASP A 403 -15.40 14.96 46.32
C ASP A 403 -14.79 13.76 45.58
N VAL A 404 -15.59 13.15 44.70
CA VAL A 404 -15.22 11.90 44.01
C VAL A 404 -13.93 12.12 43.23
N ALA A 405 -12.92 11.28 43.48
CA ALA A 405 -11.58 11.35 42.89
C ALA A 405 -10.82 12.67 43.14
N ALA A 406 -11.16 13.40 44.20
CA ALA A 406 -10.46 14.59 44.65
C ALA A 406 -9.83 14.41 46.05
N ALA A 407 -8.83 15.24 46.33
CA ALA A 407 -8.27 15.47 47.67
C ALA A 407 -8.81 16.76 48.32
N THR A 408 -9.66 17.52 47.62
CA THR A 408 -10.29 18.74 48.14
C THR A 408 -11.31 18.41 49.23
N LEU A 409 -11.10 18.97 50.41
CA LEU A 409 -12.01 18.85 51.56
C LEU A 409 -13.32 19.57 51.27
N ARG A 410 -14.45 18.96 51.61
CA ARG A 410 -15.74 19.66 51.60
C ARG A 410 -15.83 20.66 52.76
N PRO A 411 -16.55 21.79 52.60
CA PRO A 411 -16.66 22.80 53.64
C PRO A 411 -17.14 22.26 54.99
N GLU A 412 -18.12 21.36 54.99
CA GLU A 412 -18.62 20.72 56.23
C GLU A 412 -17.53 19.92 56.96
N PHE A 413 -16.68 19.22 56.23
CA PHE A 413 -15.62 18.39 56.80
C PHE A 413 -14.42 19.23 57.21
N GLN A 414 -14.15 20.33 56.50
CA GLN A 414 -13.15 21.30 56.91
C GLN A 414 -13.48 21.86 58.30
N LEU A 415 -14.72 22.29 58.56
CA LEU A 415 -15.13 22.78 59.87
C LEU A 415 -14.90 21.76 61.00
N LEU A 416 -15.15 20.47 60.73
CA LEU A 416 -14.88 19.39 61.68
C LEU A 416 -13.38 19.26 61.97
N VAL A 417 -12.53 19.28 60.92
CA VAL A 417 -11.07 19.24 61.08
C VAL A 417 -10.58 20.46 61.88
N GLU A 418 -11.14 21.64 61.67
CA GLU A 418 -10.79 22.84 62.44
C GLU A 418 -11.14 22.70 63.93
N GLN A 419 -12.29 22.11 64.26
CA GLN A 419 -12.70 21.85 65.64
C GLN A 419 -11.79 20.83 66.33
N VAL A 420 -11.46 19.73 65.62
CA VAL A 420 -10.51 18.72 66.11
C VAL A 420 -9.12 19.37 66.32
N SER A 421 -8.67 20.21 65.39
CA SER A 421 -7.38 20.92 65.49
C SER A 421 -7.29 21.81 66.72
N ARG A 422 -8.33 22.60 67.02
CA ARG A 422 -8.37 23.47 68.21
C ARG A 422 -8.37 22.70 69.52
N THR A 423 -8.88 21.47 69.49
CA THR A 423 -8.88 20.59 70.66
C THR A 423 -7.51 19.95 70.85
N LEU A 424 -6.90 19.49 69.76
CA LEU A 424 -5.55 18.92 69.76
C LEU A 424 -4.44 19.96 70.02
N ASP A 425 -4.67 21.25 69.74
CA ASP A 425 -3.72 22.34 70.07
C ASP A 425 -3.47 22.47 71.58
N LYS A 426 -4.42 22.03 72.41
CA LYS A 426 -4.34 22.15 73.89
C LYS A 426 -3.59 20.99 74.55
N VAL A 427 -3.14 20.01 73.77
CA VAL A 427 -2.61 18.74 74.26
C VAL A 427 -1.27 18.51 73.61
N ASP A 428 -0.27 18.02 74.35
CA ASP A 428 1.06 17.71 73.80
C ASP A 428 1.13 16.29 73.19
N GLY A 429 2.07 16.06 72.26
CA GLY A 429 2.22 14.77 71.56
C GLY A 429 2.32 14.84 70.03
N ASP A 430 2.80 13.80 69.36
CA ASP A 430 2.92 13.82 67.90
C ASP A 430 1.58 13.44 67.24
N ILE A 431 1.20 14.18 66.20
CA ILE A 431 -0.03 13.95 65.44
C ILE A 431 0.33 13.23 64.15
N LEU A 432 -0.14 12.01 63.97
CA LEU A 432 0.00 11.26 62.72
C LEU A 432 -1.34 11.17 62.01
N ILE A 433 -1.41 11.69 60.78
CA ILE A 433 -2.61 11.65 59.95
C ILE A 433 -2.43 10.58 58.88
N VAL A 434 -3.29 9.56 58.91
CA VAL A 434 -3.26 8.42 57.99
C VAL A 434 -4.46 8.45 57.07
N GLY A 435 -4.21 8.51 55.75
CA GLY A 435 -5.25 8.47 54.73
C GLY A 435 -5.53 7.07 54.22
N HIS A 436 -6.80 6.75 54.00
CA HIS A 436 -7.24 5.49 53.38
C HIS A 436 -8.20 5.73 52.19
N THR A 437 -8.18 4.80 51.24
CA THR A 437 -9.07 4.78 50.06
C THR A 437 -9.86 3.48 50.00
N ASP A 438 -10.87 3.43 49.13
CA ASP A 438 -11.50 2.17 48.76
C ASP A 438 -10.65 1.38 47.74
N SER A 439 -11.10 0.18 47.39
CA SER A 439 -10.40 -0.70 46.46
C SER A 439 -10.62 -0.37 44.97
N ASP A 440 -11.41 0.66 44.63
CA ASP A 440 -11.66 0.97 43.23
C ASP A 440 -10.38 1.56 42.62
N PRO A 441 -9.90 1.04 41.46
CA PRO A 441 -8.67 1.52 40.87
C PRO A 441 -8.87 2.92 40.30
N ILE A 442 -7.93 3.83 40.59
CA ILE A 442 -7.93 5.16 39.97
C ILE A 442 -7.60 5.01 38.48
N ARG A 443 -8.53 5.43 37.63
CA ARG A 443 -8.35 5.44 36.17
C ARG A 443 -8.43 6.87 35.67
N ASN A 444 -7.52 7.23 34.75
CA ASN A 444 -7.54 8.49 34.01
C ASN A 444 -7.41 9.77 34.87
N ASN A 445 -6.81 9.71 36.06
CA ASN A 445 -6.45 10.89 36.84
C ASN A 445 -4.92 11.08 36.84
N PRO A 446 -4.37 12.02 36.05
CA PRO A 446 -2.92 12.24 35.98
C PRO A 446 -2.31 12.79 37.28
N ARG A 447 -3.14 13.33 38.20
CA ARG A 447 -2.68 13.87 39.49
C ARG A 447 -2.48 12.78 40.55
N PHE A 448 -3.25 11.69 40.48
CA PHE A 448 -3.19 10.60 41.46
C PHE A 448 -3.10 9.25 40.74
N PRO A 449 -1.89 8.79 40.37
CA PRO A 449 -1.72 7.57 39.58
C PRO A 449 -2.13 6.29 40.32
N THR A 450 -2.10 6.28 41.65
CA THR A 450 -2.47 5.11 42.48
C THR A 450 -3.29 5.52 43.70
N ASN A 451 -4.03 4.56 44.26
CA ASN A 451 -4.76 4.72 45.52
C ASN A 451 -3.86 5.16 46.69
N TRP A 452 -2.60 4.72 46.68
CA TRP A 452 -1.59 5.22 47.63
C TRP A 452 -1.39 6.73 47.50
N HIS A 453 -1.16 7.26 46.29
CA HIS A 453 -0.99 8.71 46.06
C HIS A 453 -2.24 9.51 46.49
N LEU A 454 -3.45 9.02 46.17
CA LEU A 454 -4.69 9.67 46.59
C LEU A 454 -4.84 9.67 48.11
N SER A 455 -4.41 8.60 48.79
CA SER A 455 -4.48 8.50 50.25
C SER A 455 -3.53 9.47 50.95
N VAL A 456 -2.29 9.60 50.47
CA VAL A 456 -1.31 10.58 50.97
C VAL A 456 -1.85 11.99 50.79
N GLU A 457 -2.34 12.32 49.60
CA GLU A 457 -2.82 13.68 49.29
C GLU A 457 -4.04 14.08 50.12
N ARG A 458 -4.97 13.15 50.37
CA ARG A 458 -6.10 13.39 51.28
C ARG A 458 -5.66 13.65 52.71
N ALA A 459 -4.69 12.88 53.20
CA ALA A 459 -4.12 13.09 54.53
C ALA A 459 -3.35 14.42 54.60
N SER A 460 -2.63 14.80 53.54
CA SER A 460 -1.97 16.10 53.41
C SER A 460 -2.97 17.26 53.43
N SER A 461 -4.11 17.17 52.74
CA SER A 461 -5.14 18.22 52.77
C SER A 461 -5.72 18.43 54.17
N VAL A 462 -5.92 17.35 54.93
CA VAL A 462 -6.31 17.44 56.35
C VAL A 462 -5.18 18.08 57.16
N ALA A 463 -3.93 17.65 56.94
CA ALA A 463 -2.76 18.19 57.63
C ALA A 463 -2.57 19.69 57.38
N GLU A 464 -2.81 20.19 56.17
CA GLU A 464 -2.72 21.61 55.84
C GLU A 464 -3.70 22.45 56.67
N VAL A 465 -4.95 21.98 56.81
CA VAL A 465 -5.95 22.65 57.66
C VAL A 465 -5.52 22.60 59.13
N MET A 466 -5.06 21.45 59.63
CA MET A 466 -4.60 21.32 61.01
C MET A 466 -3.39 22.21 61.31
N LYS A 467 -2.38 22.22 60.42
CA LYS A 467 -1.17 23.05 60.54
C LYS A 467 -1.46 24.55 60.50
N SER A 468 -2.56 24.97 59.87
CA SER A 468 -2.97 26.38 59.87
C SER A 468 -3.53 26.87 61.21
N ILE A 469 -3.93 25.95 62.09
CA ILE A 469 -4.56 26.23 63.39
C ILE A 469 -3.63 25.92 64.56
N LEU A 470 -2.83 24.86 64.45
CA LEU A 470 -1.92 24.42 65.51
C LEU A 470 -0.76 25.42 65.68
N GLN A 471 -0.41 25.71 66.93
CA GLN A 471 0.72 26.58 67.26
C GLN A 471 2.07 25.93 66.94
N THR A 472 2.12 24.60 66.95
CA THR A 472 3.30 23.82 66.57
C THR A 472 2.98 22.93 65.36
N PRO A 473 3.08 23.45 64.12
CA PRO A 473 2.76 22.68 62.91
C PRO A 473 3.68 21.48 62.67
N ASP A 474 4.90 21.52 63.20
CA ASP A 474 5.94 20.51 62.97
C ASP A 474 5.64 19.16 63.63
N ARG A 475 4.69 19.11 64.58
CA ARG A 475 4.25 17.86 65.21
C ARG A 475 3.27 17.05 64.36
N VAL A 476 2.92 17.51 63.16
CA VAL A 476 1.96 16.85 62.26
C VAL A 476 2.69 16.12 61.14
N GLU A 477 2.61 14.79 61.19
CA GLU A 477 3.10 13.85 60.18
C GLU A 477 1.94 13.30 59.33
N VAL A 478 2.25 12.95 58.08
CA VAL A 478 1.28 12.45 57.10
C VAL A 478 1.72 11.12 56.54
N GLU A 479 0.79 10.17 56.47
CA GLU A 479 1.01 8.85 55.89
C GLU A 479 -0.19 8.43 55.02
N GLY A 480 0.07 7.71 53.94
CA GLY A 480 -0.96 7.12 53.09
C GLY A 480 -0.89 5.60 53.10
N ARG A 481 -2.02 4.95 53.35
CA ARG A 481 -2.16 3.48 53.39
C ARG A 481 -2.96 2.91 52.23
N GLY A 482 -3.36 3.74 51.28
CA GLY A 482 -4.13 3.31 50.11
C GLY A 482 -5.36 2.47 50.50
N ALA A 483 -5.53 1.33 49.84
CA ALA A 483 -6.63 0.39 50.08
C ALA A 483 -6.23 -0.80 50.97
N ASP A 484 -5.01 -0.80 51.54
CA ASP A 484 -4.37 -1.99 52.11
C ASP A 484 -4.94 -2.39 53.49
N GLU A 485 -5.60 -1.45 54.17
CA GLU A 485 -6.21 -1.65 55.50
C GLU A 485 -7.73 -1.32 55.49
N PRO A 486 -8.56 -2.17 54.85
CA PRO A 486 -10.01 -1.97 54.82
C PRO A 486 -10.65 -2.34 56.16
N ILE A 487 -11.53 -1.47 56.66
CA ILE A 487 -12.32 -1.70 57.89
C ILE A 487 -13.70 -2.31 57.60
N ALA A 488 -14.13 -2.26 56.35
CA ALA A 488 -15.37 -2.88 55.88
C ALA A 488 -15.16 -3.58 54.52
N PRO A 489 -15.99 -4.56 54.14
CA PRO A 489 -15.92 -5.17 52.82
C PRO A 489 -16.07 -4.13 51.70
N ASN A 490 -15.13 -4.11 50.75
CA ASN A 490 -15.19 -3.23 49.57
C ASN A 490 -16.23 -3.66 48.52
N THR A 491 -17.16 -4.54 48.87
CA THR A 491 -18.17 -5.08 47.96
C THR A 491 -19.45 -4.24 47.91
N SER A 492 -19.77 -3.49 48.98
CA SER A 492 -20.95 -2.62 49.06
C SER A 492 -20.57 -1.13 48.96
N ARG A 493 -21.51 -0.29 48.48
CA ARG A 493 -21.30 1.17 48.42
C ARG A 493 -21.04 1.76 49.81
N GLU A 494 -21.74 1.24 50.82
CA GLU A 494 -21.59 1.65 52.22
C GLU A 494 -20.24 1.24 52.78
N GLY A 495 -19.78 0.00 52.54
CA GLY A 495 -18.46 -0.47 52.98
C GLY A 495 -17.32 0.32 52.33
N LYS A 496 -17.42 0.63 51.03
CA LYS A 496 -16.47 1.53 50.36
C LYS A 496 -16.46 2.94 50.95
N ALA A 497 -17.62 3.46 51.36
CA ALA A 497 -17.69 4.77 52.03
C ALA A 497 -17.00 4.77 53.40
N LEU A 498 -17.06 3.67 54.14
CA LEU A 498 -16.32 3.51 55.41
C LEU A 498 -14.80 3.41 55.18
N ASN A 499 -14.36 2.78 54.09
CA ASN A 499 -12.94 2.65 53.78
C ASN A 499 -12.30 3.95 53.26
N ARG A 500 -13.10 4.86 52.70
CA ARG A 500 -12.67 6.25 52.44
C ARG A 500 -12.71 7.03 53.76
N ARG A 501 -11.61 6.98 54.51
CA ARG A 501 -11.49 7.61 55.84
C ARG A 501 -10.12 8.25 56.03
N VAL A 502 -10.05 9.13 57.03
CA VAL A 502 -8.80 9.66 57.57
C VAL A 502 -8.77 9.34 59.05
N GLU A 503 -7.65 8.79 59.48
CA GLU A 503 -7.37 8.46 60.87
C GLU A 503 -6.34 9.46 61.41
N VAL A 504 -6.60 10.02 62.58
CA VAL A 504 -5.67 10.95 63.25
C VAL A 504 -5.27 10.29 64.56
N PHE A 505 -3.98 10.01 64.69
CA PHE A 505 -3.39 9.46 65.90
C PHE A 505 -2.73 10.57 66.69
N LEU A 506 -3.10 10.71 67.95
CA LEU A 506 -2.36 11.50 68.92
C LEU A 506 -1.45 10.56 69.72
N LYS A 507 -0.16 10.61 69.43
CA LYS A 507 0.86 9.86 70.17
C LYS A 507 1.32 10.70 71.36
N PRO A 508 1.40 10.14 72.57
CA PRO A 508 1.94 10.87 73.70
C PRO A 508 3.42 11.22 73.43
N PRO A 509 3.89 12.38 73.89
CA PRO A 509 5.27 12.79 73.68
C PRO A 509 6.22 11.74 74.28
N GLN A 510 7.29 11.38 73.56
CA GLN A 510 8.35 10.51 74.09
C GLN A 510 9.23 11.30 75.05
N GLY A 511 8.68 11.61 76.22
CA GLY A 511 9.28 12.43 77.27
C GLY A 511 8.18 12.81 78.26
N GLY A 512 8.31 12.35 79.50
CA GLY A 512 7.24 12.34 80.50
C GLY A 512 6.48 13.65 80.68
N LEU A 513 5.20 13.47 80.98
CA LEU A 513 4.23 14.39 81.59
C LEU A 513 4.85 15.70 82.12
N VAL A 514 4.61 16.82 81.43
CA VAL A 514 4.71 18.15 82.04
C VAL A 514 3.32 18.77 81.99
N ILE A 515 2.61 18.68 83.11
CA ILE A 515 1.44 19.53 83.36
C ILE A 515 2.02 20.89 83.78
N ASN A 516 1.99 21.89 82.90
CA ASN A 516 2.24 23.27 83.31
C ASN A 516 0.92 23.85 83.82
N ASN A 517 1.00 24.32 85.06
CA ASN A 517 -0.08 24.82 85.92
C ASN A 517 -0.70 26.14 85.42
#